data_AF-A0A7V1H5I0-F1
#
_entry.id   AF-A0A7V1H5I0-F1
#
_cell.length_a   1.000
_cell.length_b   1.000
_cell.length_c   1.000
_cell.angle_alpha   90.00
_cell.angle_beta   90.00
_cell.angle_gamma   90.00
#
_symmetry.space_group_name_H-M   'P 1'
#
loop_
_entity.id
_entity.type
_entity.pdbx_description
1 polymer ?
#
loop_
_entity_poly.entity_id
_entity_poly.type
_entity_poly.pdbx_seq_one_letter_code
_entity_poly.pdbx_strand_id
1 'polypeptide(L)'
;MHRKEINYFKVNKDRIRYDKYWKMKLPIGSGTIESASKNVIGGRLKQGGMAWSLSGAKGMLQIRSSIKSGRFFSDFKRALQNTA
;
A
#
# COMPACT_ATOMS: atom_id res chain seq x y z
N MET A 1 -15.46 -19.36 -18.29
CA MET A 1 -15.26 -17.95 -17.86
C MET A 1 -16.53 -17.18 -18.15
N HIS A 2 -17.00 -16.35 -17.21
CA HIS A 2 -18.18 -15.54 -17.46
C HIS A 2 -17.84 -14.34 -18.38
N ARG A 3 -18.86 -13.76 -19.01
CA ARG A 3 -18.69 -12.68 -20.01
C ARG A 3 -18.03 -11.42 -19.41
N LYS A 4 -18.14 -11.23 -18.10
CA LYS A 4 -17.64 -10.05 -17.37
C LYS A 4 -16.12 -10.05 -17.25
N GLU A 5 -15.51 -11.19 -16.94
CA GLU A 5 -14.06 -11.35 -16.76
C GLU A 5 -13.35 -11.15 -18.10
N ILE A 6 -13.90 -11.72 -19.18
CA ILE A 6 -13.38 -11.51 -20.54
C ILE A 6 -13.39 -10.03 -20.91
N ASN A 7 -14.48 -9.31 -20.60
CA ASN A 7 -14.57 -7.88 -20.86
C ASN A 7 -13.56 -7.08 -20.01
N TYR A 8 -13.39 -7.45 -18.74
CA TYR A 8 -12.41 -6.82 -17.85
C TYR A 8 -10.99 -6.93 -18.41
N PHE A 9 -10.57 -8.12 -18.86
CA PHE A 9 -9.25 -8.32 -19.45
C PHE A 9 -9.07 -7.56 -20.77
N LYS A 10 -10.12 -7.50 -21.61
CA LYS A 10 -10.07 -6.73 -22.87
C LYS A 10 -9.89 -5.24 -22.60
N VAL A 11 -10.67 -4.65 -21.69
CA VAL A 11 -10.63 -3.22 -21.38
C VAL A 11 -9.32 -2.82 -20.67
N ASN A 12 -8.79 -3.70 -19.82
CA ASN A 12 -7.58 -3.38 -19.03
C ASN A 12 -6.28 -3.89 -19.65
N LYS A 13 -6.29 -4.38 -20.90
CA LYS A 13 -5.13 -5.00 -21.56
C LYS A 13 -3.85 -4.14 -21.44
N ASP A 14 -3.97 -2.83 -21.59
CA ASP A 14 -2.83 -1.91 -21.51
C ASP A 14 -2.19 -1.81 -20.13
N ARG A 15 -2.94 -2.12 -19.06
CA ARG A 15 -2.47 -2.13 -17.66
C ARG A 15 -1.81 -3.46 -17.27
N ILE A 16 -2.06 -4.52 -18.06
CA ILE A 16 -1.62 -5.90 -17.81
C ILE A 16 -0.27 -6.12 -18.50
N ARG A 17 0.76 -5.40 -18.06
CA ARG A 17 2.14 -5.47 -18.60
C ARG A 17 3.04 -6.33 -17.71
N TYR A 18 2.60 -7.56 -17.44
CA TYR A 18 3.29 -8.48 -16.53
C TYR A 18 4.73 -8.80 -16.98
N ASP A 19 4.96 -8.85 -18.29
CA ASP A 19 6.29 -8.99 -18.90
C ASP A 19 7.25 -7.88 -18.45
N LYS A 20 6.77 -6.62 -18.47
CA LYS A 20 7.54 -5.46 -18.04
C LYS A 20 7.77 -5.50 -16.53
N TYR A 21 6.73 -5.80 -15.75
CA TYR A 21 6.84 -5.84 -14.28
C TYR A 21 7.79 -6.95 -13.81
N TRP A 22 7.79 -8.10 -14.49
CA TRP A 22 8.73 -9.18 -14.23
C TRP A 22 10.18 -8.77 -14.49
N LYS A 23 10.45 -8.13 -15.63
CA LYS A 23 11.78 -7.60 -15.96
C LYS A 23 12.26 -6.56 -14.94
N MET A 24 11.34 -5.76 -14.38
CA MET A 24 11.62 -4.79 -13.33
C MET A 24 11.77 -5.42 -11.93
N LYS A 25 11.65 -6.75 -11.80
CA LYS A 25 11.63 -7.48 -10.52
C LYS A 25 10.59 -6.95 -9.53
N LEU A 26 9.46 -6.44 -10.06
CA LEU A 26 8.37 -5.98 -9.22
C LEU A 26 7.58 -7.19 -8.67
N PRO A 27 7.04 -7.08 -7.45
CA PRO A 27 6.11 -8.08 -6.93
C PRO A 27 4.83 -8.08 -7.79
N ILE A 28 4.64 -9.14 -8.59
CA ILE A 28 3.44 -9.29 -9.45
C ILE A 28 2.30 -10.06 -8.78
N GLY A 29 2.57 -10.72 -7.64
CA GLY A 29 1.56 -11.43 -6.86
C GLY A 29 0.77 -10.48 -5.94
N SER A 30 -0.55 -10.63 -5.90
CA SER A 30 -1.40 -9.78 -5.04
C SER A 30 -1.24 -10.08 -3.55
N GLY A 31 -0.85 -11.30 -3.17
CA GLY A 31 -0.79 -11.73 -1.77
C GLY A 31 0.11 -10.87 -0.88
N THR A 32 1.27 -10.43 -1.38
CA THR A 32 2.16 -9.52 -0.63
C THR A 32 1.50 -8.16 -0.41
N ILE A 33 0.79 -7.63 -1.41
CA ILE A 33 0.09 -6.35 -1.34
C ILE A 33 -1.13 -6.42 -0.41
N GLU A 34 -1.89 -7.51 -0.49
CA GLU A 34 -3.04 -7.78 0.38
C GLU A 34 -2.59 -7.94 1.84
N SER A 35 -1.51 -8.70 2.07
CA SER A 35 -0.90 -8.85 3.39
C SER A 35 -0.41 -7.51 3.95
N ALA A 36 0.24 -6.69 3.14
CA ALA A 36 0.67 -5.35 3.55
C ALA A 36 -0.54 -4.47 3.92
N SER A 37 -1.60 -4.48 3.12
CA SER A 37 -2.82 -3.73 3.38
C SER A 37 -3.49 -4.17 4.68
N LYS A 38 -3.56 -5.49 4.93
CA LYS A 38 -4.11 -6.05 6.16
C LYS A 38 -3.27 -5.68 7.39
N ASN A 39 -1.95 -5.80 7.32
CA ASN A 39 -1.06 -5.66 8.47
C ASN A 39 -0.67 -4.20 8.79
N VAL A 40 -0.50 -3.37 7.76
CA VAL A 40 -0.10 -1.96 7.91
C VAL A 40 -1.33 -1.10 8.15
N ILE A 41 -2.32 -1.15 7.25
CA ILE A 41 -3.54 -0.33 7.30
C ILE A 41 -4.54 -0.96 8.26
N GLY A 42 -5.02 -2.16 7.95
CA GLY A 42 -6.09 -2.83 8.70
C GLY A 42 -5.74 -3.03 10.18
N GLY A 43 -4.49 -3.37 10.46
CA GLY A 43 -3.98 -3.59 11.82
C GLY A 43 -4.01 -2.36 12.74
N ARG A 44 -4.28 -1.15 12.23
CA ARG A 44 -4.40 0.05 13.07
C ARG A 44 -5.51 1.03 12.68
N LEU A 45 -6.04 0.97 11.46
CA LEU A 45 -7.06 1.92 11.00
C LEU A 45 -8.46 1.31 10.91
N LYS A 46 -8.61 -0.02 11.07
CA LYS A 46 -9.88 -0.75 10.89
C LYS A 46 -10.30 -1.57 12.13
N GLN A 47 -9.87 -1.18 13.33
CA GLN A 47 -10.29 -1.84 14.58
C GLN A 47 -11.54 -1.17 15.17
N GLY A 48 -12.17 -1.81 16.16
CA GLY A 48 -13.36 -1.28 16.82
C GLY A 48 -13.11 0.08 17.49
N GLY A 49 -14.09 0.98 17.40
CA GLY A 49 -14.05 2.30 18.04
C GLY A 49 -13.10 3.31 17.38
N MET A 50 -12.52 2.99 16.22
CA MET A 50 -11.60 3.88 15.53
C MET A 50 -12.33 4.90 14.66
N ALA A 51 -12.19 6.17 15.02
CA ALA A 51 -12.57 7.29 14.19
C ALA A 51 -11.32 8.10 13.82
N TRP A 52 -11.18 8.43 12.54
CA TRP A 52 -10.03 9.18 12.04
C TRP A 52 -10.49 10.33 11.18
N SER A 53 -9.92 11.51 11.39
CA SER A 53 -9.91 12.54 10.36
C SER A 53 -8.98 12.10 9.22
N LEU A 54 -9.18 12.64 8.01
CA LEU A 54 -8.34 12.30 6.86
C LEU A 54 -6.86 12.62 7.11
N SER A 55 -6.56 13.76 7.74
CA SER A 55 -5.20 14.15 8.11
C SER A 55 -4.60 13.20 9.16
N GLY A 56 -5.38 12.84 10.19
CA GLY A 56 -4.96 11.88 11.22
C GLY A 56 -4.68 10.49 10.65
N ALA A 57 -5.55 9.99 9.76
CA ALA A 57 -5.36 8.71 9.08
C ALA A 57 -4.09 8.70 8.22
N LYS A 58 -3.84 9.76 7.45
CA LYS A 58 -2.63 9.92 6.63
C LYS A 58 -1.36 9.94 7.49
N GLY A 59 -1.36 10.70 8.57
CA GLY A 59 -0.23 10.76 9.50
C GLY A 59 0.05 9.41 10.16
N MET A 60 -0.99 8.75 10.67
CA MET A 60 -0.87 7.42 11.26
C MET A 60 -0.37 6.38 10.25
N LEU A 61 -0.84 6.43 9.01
CA LEU A 61 -0.38 5.53 7.94
C LEU A 61 1.12 5.68 7.67
N GLN A 62 1.64 6.91 7.64
CA GLN A 62 3.08 7.16 7.46
C GLN A 62 3.90 6.56 8.60
N ILE A 63 3.50 6.81 9.85
CA ILE A 63 4.16 6.27 11.04
C ILE A 63 4.15 4.73 10.99
N ARG A 64 2.99 4.13 10.72
CA ARG A 64 2.84 2.66 10.66
C ARG A 64 3.69 2.04 9.56
N SER A 65 3.73 2.65 8.38
CA SER A 65 4.54 2.19 7.24
C SER A 65 6.03 2.24 7.58
N SER A 66 6.48 3.30 8.24
CA SER A 66 7.86 3.46 8.66
C SER A 66 8.28 2.38 9.68
N ILE A 67 7.44 2.15 10.71
CA ILE A 67 7.68 1.11 11.71
C ILE A 67 7.72 -0.28 11.06
N LYS A 68 6.72 -0.62 10.24
CA LYS A 68 6.61 -1.95 9.62
C LYS A 68 7.67 -2.24 8.57
N SER A 69 8.31 -1.20 8.03
CA SER A 69 9.47 -1.33 7.13
C SER A 69 10.81 -1.23 7.85
N GLY A 70 10.85 -1.06 9.18
CA GLY A 70 12.09 -0.92 9.94
C GLY A 70 12.81 0.41 9.74
N ARG A 71 12.17 1.41 9.12
CA ARG A 71 12.76 2.70 8.73
C ARG A 71 12.42 3.85 9.70
N PHE A 72 11.90 3.52 10.88
CA PHE A 72 11.36 4.51 11.82
C PHE A 72 12.37 5.62 12.15
N PHE A 73 13.58 5.26 12.60
CA PHE A 73 14.59 6.24 12.96
C PHE A 73 15.01 7.14 11.79
N SER A 74 15.20 6.57 10.59
CA SER A 74 15.58 7.34 9.40
C SER A 74 14.47 8.28 8.94
N ASP A 75 13.22 7.81 8.90
CA ASP A 75 12.09 8.63 8.49
C ASP A 75 11.79 9.73 9.52
N PHE A 76 11.92 9.42 10.81
CA PHE A 76 11.77 10.37 11.91
C PHE A 76 12.84 11.46 11.86
N LYS A 77 14.13 11.09 11.69
CA LYS A 77 15.22 12.06 11.54
C LYS A 77 14.99 12.99 10.35
N ARG A 78 14.54 12.44 9.21
CA ARG A 78 14.19 13.24 8.02
C ARG A 78 13.02 14.18 8.28
N ALA A 79 12.01 13.74 9.02
CA ALA A 79 10.87 14.59 9.37
C ALA A 79 11.30 15.80 10.20
N LEU A 80 12.19 15.62 11.19
CA LEU A 80 12.74 16.72 11.98
C LEU A 80 13.49 17.75 11.13
N GLN A 81 14.29 17.28 10.17
CA GLN A 81 15.07 18.14 9.27
C GLN A 81 14.21 18.98 8.31
N ASN A 82 13.02 18.50 7.95
CA ASN A 82 12.08 19.22 7.08
C ASN A 82 11.19 20.23 7.82
N THR A 83 11.40 20.42 9.14
CA THR A 83 10.64 21.36 9.98
C THR A 83 11.37 22.70 10.19
N ALA A 84 12.45 22.95 9.45
CA ALA A 84 13.16 24.22 9.37
C ALA A 84 12.81 24.96 8.06
#